data_AF-A0A0F9UEA2-F1
#
_entry.id   AF-A0A0F9UEA2-F1
#
_cell.length_a   1.000
_cell.length_b   1.000
_cell.length_c   1.000
_cell.angle_alpha   90.00
_cell.angle_beta   90.00
_cell.angle_gamma   90.00
#
_symmetry.space_group_name_H-M   'P 1'
#
loop_
_entity.id
_entity.type
_entity.pdbx_description
1 polymer ?
#
loop_
_entity_poly.entity_id
_entity_poly.type
_entity_poly.pdbx_seq_one_letter_code
_entity_poly.pdbx_strand_id
1 'polypeptide(L)'
;MQAAAKIAVDVDDLGVDLLTLSGHKFHGPKGVGILYLRKGLELEALIHGGRQEHGLRAGTENVPAIVGMGQAAELALGRLREMDR
;
A
#
# COMPACT_ATOMS: atom_id res chain seq x y z
N MET A 1 -0.92 7.93 3.99
CA MET A 1 -1.16 7.67 5.44
C MET A 1 0.14 7.81 6.24
N GLN A 2 0.08 8.34 7.46
CA GLN A 2 1.21 8.46 8.40
C GLN A 2 1.18 7.44 9.56
N ALA A 3 0.02 6.81 9.76
CA ALA A 3 -0.25 5.88 10.85
C ALA A 3 0.27 4.45 10.60
N ALA A 4 0.35 4.03 9.33
CA ALA A 4 0.95 2.75 8.98
C ALA A 4 2.37 2.62 9.55
N ALA A 5 2.66 1.46 10.15
CA ALA A 5 3.89 1.14 10.90
C ALA A 5 4.07 1.85 12.26
N LYS A 6 3.08 2.62 12.73
CA LYS A 6 3.09 3.24 14.07
C LYS A 6 1.96 2.72 14.97
N ILE A 7 0.84 2.38 14.37
CA ILE A 7 -0.28 1.68 14.99
C ILE A 7 -0.71 0.53 14.08
N ALA A 8 -1.36 -0.48 14.65
CA ALA A 8 -2.02 -1.52 13.87
C ALA A 8 -3.10 -0.89 12.97
N VAL A 9 -3.13 -1.32 11.71
CA VAL A 9 -4.10 -0.84 10.71
C VAL A 9 -4.72 -2.06 10.07
N ASP A 10 -6.03 -2.21 10.25
CA ASP A 10 -6.84 -3.23 9.61
C ASP A 10 -7.97 -2.54 8.84
N VAL A 11 -8.15 -2.89 7.57
CA VAL A 11 -9.11 -2.24 6.68
C VAL A 11 -10.55 -2.63 6.99
N ASP A 12 -10.77 -3.80 7.58
CA ASP A 12 -12.08 -4.30 7.96
C ASP A 12 -12.50 -3.70 9.30
N ASP A 13 -11.60 -3.62 10.27
CA ASP A 13 -11.86 -2.91 11.55
C ASP A 13 -12.15 -1.42 11.32
N LEU A 14 -11.44 -0.80 10.37
CA LEU A 14 -11.64 0.61 10.03
C LEU A 14 -12.88 0.85 9.15
N GLY A 15 -13.44 -0.19 8.52
CA GLY A 15 -14.61 -0.07 7.63
C GLY A 15 -14.39 0.84 6.42
N VAL A 16 -13.14 1.02 5.95
CA VAL A 16 -12.82 1.95 4.86
C VAL A 16 -12.95 1.31 3.49
N ASP A 17 -13.42 2.08 2.49
CA ASP A 17 -13.47 1.61 1.10
C ASP A 17 -12.15 1.83 0.35
N LEU A 18 -11.40 2.85 0.75
CA LEU A 18 -10.12 3.24 0.17
C LEU A 18 -9.10 3.54 1.28
N LEU A 19 -7.87 3.08 1.09
CA LEU A 19 -6.76 3.40 2.00
C LEU A 19 -5.46 3.63 1.22
N THR A 20 -4.81 4.77 1.42
CA THR A 20 -3.56 5.12 0.73
C THR A 20 -2.34 5.05 1.65
N LEU A 21 -1.35 4.25 1.28
CA LEU A 21 -0.04 4.15 1.96
C LEU A 21 1.09 4.67 1.08
N SER A 22 2.14 5.20 1.70
CA SER A 22 3.33 5.69 1.00
C SER A 22 4.57 5.03 1.58
N GLY A 23 5.38 4.39 0.75
CA GLY A 23 6.51 3.54 1.18
C GLY A 23 7.48 4.27 2.12
N HIS A 24 7.87 5.50 1.75
CA HIS A 24 8.83 6.29 2.53
C HIS A 24 8.35 6.70 3.93
N LYS A 25 7.10 6.41 4.34
CA LYS A 25 6.60 6.67 5.70
C LYS A 25 6.85 5.52 6.67
N PHE A 26 7.28 4.37 6.17
CA PHE A 26 7.60 3.18 6.98
C PHE A 26 8.90 2.51 6.52
N HIS A 27 9.90 3.33 6.14
CA HIS A 27 11.22 2.89 5.68
C HIS A 27 11.25 2.14 4.34
N GLY A 28 10.16 2.18 3.57
CA GLY A 28 10.15 1.73 2.18
C GLY A 28 10.82 2.73 1.22
N PRO A 29 11.12 2.30 -0.01
CA PRO A 29 11.73 3.17 -1.02
C PRO A 29 10.83 4.36 -1.37
N LYS A 30 11.44 5.47 -1.82
CA LYS A 30 10.71 6.62 -2.38
C LYS A 30 10.18 6.27 -3.77
N GLY A 31 9.07 6.89 -4.17
CA GLY A 31 8.48 6.67 -5.50
C GLY A 31 7.57 5.45 -5.62
N VAL A 32 7.19 4.83 -4.49
CA VAL A 32 6.21 3.73 -4.44
C VAL A 32 5.17 3.98 -3.34
N GLY A 33 3.94 3.58 -3.62
CA GLY A 33 2.79 3.70 -2.72
C GLY A 33 1.80 2.55 -2.97
N ILE A 34 0.79 2.46 -2.10
CA ILE A 34 -0.30 1.49 -2.20
C ILE A 34 -1.61 2.27 -2.14
N LEU A 35 -2.58 1.85 -2.95
CA LEU A 35 -3.98 2.19 -2.78
C LEU A 35 -4.74 0.86 -2.58
N TYR A 36 -5.30 0.67 -1.40
CA TYR A 36 -6.26 -0.40 -1.15
C TYR A 36 -7.61 0.03 -1.71
N LEU A 37 -8.27 -0.91 -2.40
CA LEU A 37 -9.64 -0.79 -2.86
C LEU A 37 -10.45 -1.95 -2.25
N ARG A 38 -11.56 -1.64 -1.60
CA ARG A 38 -12.51 -2.67 -1.16
C ARG A 38 -13.07 -3.41 -2.37
N LYS A 39 -13.19 -4.73 -2.24
CA LYS A 39 -13.71 -5.59 -3.32
C LYS A 39 -15.13 -5.17 -3.70
N GLY A 40 -15.39 -5.08 -5.00
CA GLY A 40 -16.68 -4.66 -5.55
C GLY A 40 -16.79 -3.16 -5.81
N LEU A 41 -15.78 -2.37 -5.42
CA LEU A 41 -15.68 -0.98 -5.80
C LEU A 41 -15.14 -0.87 -7.23
N GLU A 42 -15.81 -0.10 -8.08
CA GLU A 42 -15.30 0.28 -9.39
C GLU A 42 -14.64 1.65 -9.31
N LEU A 43 -13.45 1.78 -9.90
CA LEU A 43 -12.65 3.00 -9.87
C LEU A 43 -12.14 3.29 -11.27
N GLU A 44 -12.31 4.53 -11.72
CA GLU A 44 -11.76 4.98 -13.00
C GLU A 44 -10.24 5.14 -12.89
N ALA A 45 -9.52 4.70 -13.92
CA ALA A 45 -8.07 4.81 -13.95
C ALA A 45 -7.65 6.29 -14.02
N LEU A 46 -6.86 6.77 -13.06
CA LEU A 46 -6.29 8.11 -13.15
C LEU A 46 -5.24 8.21 -14.28
N ILE A 47 -4.46 7.13 -14.44
CA ILE A 47 -3.41 7.02 -15.46
C ILE A 47 -3.86 6.00 -16.49
N HIS A 48 -4.17 6.47 -17.69
CA HIS A 48 -4.66 5.67 -18.80
C HIS A 48 -3.50 5.11 -19.65
N GLY A 49 -3.69 3.94 -20.25
CA GLY A 49 -2.68 3.31 -21.11
C GLY A 49 -2.79 1.79 -21.15
N GLY A 50 -1.66 1.09 -20.88
CA GLY A 50 -1.62 -0.37 -20.82
C GLY A 50 -2.49 -0.96 -19.70
N ARG A 51 -2.49 -2.30 -19.60
CA ARG A 51 -3.34 -3.06 -18.65
C ARG A 51 -2.65 -3.43 -17.33
N GLN A 52 -1.61 -2.69 -16.94
CA GLN A 52 -0.98 -2.84 -15.61
C GLN A 52 -2.00 -2.60 -14.49
N GLU A 53 -1.76 -3.17 -13.30
CA GLU A 53 -2.64 -3.02 -12.13
C GLU A 53 -4.12 -3.27 -12.46
N HIS A 54 -4.42 -4.34 -13.21
CA HIS A 54 -5.77 -4.70 -13.68
C HIS A 54 -6.45 -3.63 -14.55
N GLY A 55 -5.68 -2.75 -15.18
CA GLY A 55 -6.18 -1.61 -15.94
C GLY A 55 -6.54 -0.38 -15.09
N LEU A 56 -6.30 -0.43 -13.78
CA LEU A 56 -6.60 0.69 -12.85
C LEU A 56 -5.50 1.74 -12.82
N ARG A 57 -4.27 1.38 -13.22
CA ARG A 57 -3.14 2.30 -13.30
C ARG A 57 -2.15 1.83 -14.36
N ALA A 58 -2.08 2.56 -15.47
CA ALA A 58 -1.14 2.23 -16.54
C ALA A 58 0.31 2.61 -16.23
N GLY A 59 1.22 2.01 -17.01
CA GLY A 59 2.66 2.26 -16.99
C GLY A 59 3.43 1.13 -16.32
N THR A 60 4.61 0.81 -16.86
CA THR A 60 5.46 -0.30 -16.39
C THR A 60 5.66 -0.22 -14.88
N GLU A 61 5.41 -1.33 -14.20
CA GLU A 61 5.49 -1.43 -12.76
C GLU A 61 6.93 -1.24 -12.29
N ASN A 62 7.11 -0.46 -11.23
CA ASN A 62 8.41 -0.32 -10.58
C ASN A 62 8.68 -1.53 -9.68
N VAL A 63 8.90 -2.70 -10.29
CA VAL A 63 9.05 -4.00 -9.61
C VAL A 63 10.05 -3.93 -8.44
N PRO A 64 11.26 -3.35 -8.58
CA PRO A 64 12.21 -3.27 -7.46
C PRO A 64 11.65 -2.46 -6.28
N ALA A 65 10.96 -1.34 -6.54
CA ALA A 65 10.38 -0.53 -5.48
C ALA A 65 9.17 -1.22 -4.83
N ILE A 66 8.36 -1.95 -5.59
CA ILE A 66 7.22 -2.74 -5.08
C ILE A 66 7.73 -3.82 -4.13
N VAL A 67 8.75 -4.58 -4.53
CA VAL A 67 9.39 -5.60 -3.68
C VAL A 67 9.96 -4.97 -2.41
N GLY A 68 10.70 -3.86 -2.54
CA GLY A 68 11.24 -3.14 -1.38
C GLY A 68 10.16 -2.61 -0.44
N MET A 69 9.01 -2.18 -0.96
CA MET A 69 7.86 -1.76 -0.15
C MET A 69 7.23 -2.92 0.60
N GLY A 70 7.08 -4.08 -0.03
CA GLY A 70 6.59 -5.30 0.61
C GLY A 70 7.47 -5.70 1.80
N GLN A 71 8.78 -5.76 1.60
CA GLN A 71 9.73 -6.07 2.66
C GLN A 71 9.68 -5.06 3.82
N ALA A 72 9.57 -3.76 3.51
CA ALA A 72 9.43 -2.73 4.53
C ALA A 72 8.14 -2.87 5.34
N ALA A 73 7.03 -3.28 4.70
CA ALA A 73 5.75 -3.52 5.37
C ALA A 73 5.83 -4.73 6.31
N GLU A 74 6.46 -5.83 5.89
CA GLU A 74 6.66 -7.01 6.75
C GLU A 74 7.49 -6.68 7.99
N LEU A 75 8.60 -5.96 7.82
CA LEU A 75 9.46 -5.54 8.93
C LEU A 75 8.72 -4.59 9.89
N ALA A 76 7.95 -3.65 9.35
CA ALA A 76 7.11 -2.75 10.14
C ALA A 76 6.08 -3.50 10.98
N LEU A 77 5.41 -4.50 10.40
CA LEU A 77 4.42 -5.32 11.11
C LEU A 77 5.10 -6.19 12.20
N GLY A 78 6.26 -6.77 11.90
CA GLY A 78 7.06 -7.50 12.88
C GLY A 78 7.40 -6.65 14.11
N ARG A 79 7.86 -5.41 13.88
CA ARG A 79 8.16 -4.46 14.95
C ARG A 79 6.95 -4.10 15.81
N LEU A 80 5.78 -3.87 15.20
CA LEU A 80 4.56 -3.57 15.97
C LEU A 80 4.20 -4.74 16.90
N ARG A 81 4.26 -5.98 16.41
CA ARG A 81 4.02 -7.20 17.21
C ARG A 81 5.02 -7.42 18.33
N GLU A 82 6.23 -6.88 18.22
CA GLU A 82 7.22 -6.89 19.30
C GLU A 82 6.91 -5.81 20.35
N MET A 83 6.38 -4.66 19.95
CA MET A 83 6.02 -3.56 20.87
C MET A 83 4.74 -3.84 21.66
N ASP A 84 3.82 -4.65 21.10
CA ASP A 84 2.56 -5.03 21.76
C ASP A 84 2.72 -6.22 22.75
N ARG A 85 3.94 -6.72 22.96
CA ARG A 85 4.28 -7.80 23.91
C ARG A 85 4.85 -7.25 25.21
#